data_AF-A0A8C0W729-F1
#
_entry.id   AF-A0A8C0W729-F1
#
_cell.length_a   1.000
_cell.length_b   1.000
_cell.length_c   1.000
_cell.angle_alpha   90.00
_cell.angle_beta   90.00
_cell.angle_gamma   90.00
#
_symmetry.space_group_name_H-M   'P 1'
#
loop_
_entity.id
_entity.type
_entity.pdbx_description
1 polymer ?
#
loop_
_entity_poly.entity_id
_entity_poly.type
_entity_poly.pdbx_seq_one_letter_code
_entity_poly.pdbx_strand_id
1 'polypeptide(L)' 'MAGLLKKTTGLMRLAVSDSLHERLRILYAKILDVLNQFPKNVAYRKYTEQITNEKLGMVEVEPDVKKLED' A
#
# COMPACT_ATOMS: atom_id res chain seq x y z
N MET A 1 17.41 -11.75 -12.29
CA MET A 1 17.95 -11.21 -11.02
C MET A 1 17.06 -11.68 -9.86
N ALA A 2 17.38 -12.82 -9.23
CA ALA A 2 16.52 -13.51 -8.26
C ALA A 2 16.93 -13.30 -6.78
N GLY A 3 17.68 -12.22 -6.49
CA GLY A 3 18.29 -11.97 -5.17
C GLY A 3 17.45 -11.14 -4.19
N LEU A 4 16.36 -10.49 -4.65
CA LEU A 4 15.58 -9.52 -3.87
C LEU A 4 14.16 -10.02 -3.52
N LEU A 5 13.86 -11.31 -3.68
CA LEU A 5 12.56 -11.87 -3.28
C LEU A 5 12.62 -12.36 -1.84
N LYS A 6 11.70 -11.87 -1.01
CA LYS A 6 11.54 -12.28 0.39
C LYS A 6 11.23 -13.78 0.43
N LYS A 7 12.03 -14.58 1.13
CA LYS A 7 11.88 -16.06 1.15
C LYS A 7 10.67 -16.54 1.95
N THR A 8 10.34 -15.84 3.02
CA THR A 8 9.19 -16.10 3.89
C THR A 8 8.82 -14.82 4.63
N THR A 9 7.54 -14.68 4.99
CA THR A 9 7.04 -13.59 5.83
C THR A 9 7.27 -13.85 7.32
N GLY A 10 7.61 -15.09 7.71
CA GLY A 10 7.72 -15.50 9.12
C GLY A 10 6.38 -15.62 9.85
N LEU A 11 5.26 -15.39 9.15
CA LEU A 11 3.91 -15.41 9.69
C LEU A 11 3.11 -16.57 9.10
N MET A 12 2.36 -17.28 9.96
CA MET A 12 1.51 -18.38 9.51
C MET A 12 0.39 -17.86 8.60
N ARG A 13 0.18 -18.52 7.45
CA ARG A 13 -0.83 -18.20 6.42
C ARG A 13 -0.70 -16.85 5.70
N LEU A 14 0.39 -16.09 5.90
CA LEU A 14 0.67 -14.90 5.10
C LEU A 14 1.67 -15.24 3.98
N ALA A 15 1.16 -15.43 2.76
CA ALA A 15 2.01 -15.72 1.61
C ALA A 15 2.86 -14.50 1.21
N VAL A 16 4.06 -14.76 0.70
CA VAL A 16 4.89 -13.73 0.07
C VAL A 16 4.21 -13.30 -1.23
N SER A 17 4.14 -11.99 -1.47
CA SER A 17 3.62 -11.42 -2.71
C SER A 17 4.77 -11.09 -3.65
N ASP A 18 4.69 -11.52 -4.91
CA ASP A 18 5.75 -11.31 -5.90
C ASP A 18 5.83 -9.86 -6.40
N SER A 19 4.69 -9.17 -6.54
CA SER A 19 4.60 -7.78 -7.01
C SER A 19 3.98 -6.84 -5.96
N LEU A 20 4.70 -6.61 -4.86
CA LEU A 20 4.23 -5.82 -3.72
C LEU A 20 3.82 -4.38 -4.09
N HIS A 21 4.68 -3.63 -4.80
CA HIS A 21 4.40 -2.22 -5.15
C HIS A 21 3.19 -2.08 -6.07
N GLU A 22 3.08 -2.91 -7.11
CA GLU A 22 1.95 -2.88 -8.04
C GLU A 22 0.64 -3.22 -7.32
N ARG A 23 0.66 -4.25 -6.48
CA ARG A 23 -0.50 -4.64 -5.69
C ARG A 23 -0.92 -3.54 -4.71
N LEU A 24 0.02 -2.89 -4.05
CA LEU A 24 -0.26 -1.76 -3.14
C LEU A 24 -0.84 -0.55 -3.88
N ARG A 25 -0.30 -0.19 -5.04
CA ARG A 25 -0.86 0.89 -5.88
C ARG A 25 -2.30 0.62 -6.27
N ILE A 26 -2.60 -0.60 -6.72
CA ILE A 26 -3.97 -1.01 -7.07
C ILE A 26 -4.90 -0.92 -5.85
N LEU A 27 -4.44 -1.36 -4.67
CA LEU A 27 -5.24 -1.30 -3.44
C LEU A 27 -5.52 0.13 -3.01
N TYR A 28 -4.50 1.00 -2.99
CA TYR A 28 -4.69 2.40 -2.61
C TYR A 28 -5.57 3.17 -3.61
N ALA A 29 -5.43 2.92 -4.91
CA ALA A 29 -6.34 3.48 -5.91
C ALA A 29 -7.79 3.05 -5.66
N LYS A 30 -8.04 1.76 -5.40
CA LYS A 30 -9.38 1.26 -5.07
C LYS A 30 -9.94 1.88 -3.78
N ILE A 31 -9.11 2.11 -2.77
CA ILE A 31 -9.53 2.77 -1.54
C ILE A 31 -9.96 4.21 -1.83
N LEU A 32 -9.18 4.96 -2.62
CA LEU A 32 -9.55 6.33 -3.02
C LEU A 32 -10.84 6.36 -3.85
N ASP A 33 -11.04 5.41 -4.77
CA ASP A 33 -12.28 5.28 -5.55
C ASP A 33 -13.49 5.04 -4.67
N VAL A 34 -13.37 4.20 -3.65
CA VAL A 34 -14.43 3.96 -2.66
C VAL A 34 -14.66 5.20 -1.78
N LEU A 35 -13.59 5.86 -1.34
CA LEU A 35 -13.68 7.10 -0.53
C LEU A 35 -14.34 8.25 -1.29
N ASN A 36 -14.20 8.30 -2.61
CA ASN A 36 -14.85 9.30 -3.45
C ASN A 36 -16.38 9.25 -3.41
N GLN A 37 -16.97 8.10 -3.07
CA GLN A 37 -18.41 7.92 -2.91
C GLN A 37 -18.95 8.52 -1.61
N PHE A 38 -18.09 8.79 -0.62
CA PHE A 38 -18.50 9.37 0.66
C PHE A 38 -18.62 10.90 0.56
N PRO A 39 -19.48 11.55 1.36
CA PRO A 39 -19.52 13.01 1.42
C PRO A 39 -18.19 13.59 1.94
N LYS A 40 -17.73 14.72 1.39
CA LYS A 40 -16.48 15.40 1.78
C LYS A 40 -16.43 15.86 3.25
N ASN A 41 -17.60 16.03 3.88
CA ASN A 41 -17.71 16.50 5.25
C ASN A 41 -17.52 15.39 6.31
N VAL A 42 -17.34 14.13 5.89
CA VAL A 42 -17.16 13.03 6.84
C VAL A 42 -15.71 13.01 7.32
N ALA A 43 -15.49 13.08 8.64
CA ALA A 43 -14.17 13.03 9.25
C ALA A 43 -13.37 11.79 8.82
N TYR A 44 -14.05 10.63 8.70
CA TYR A 44 -13.45 9.40 8.20
C TYR A 44 -12.84 9.57 6.81
N ARG A 45 -13.55 10.18 5.85
CA ARG A 45 -13.03 10.42 4.50
C ARG A 45 -11.76 11.27 4.53
N LYS A 46 -11.80 12.40 5.25
CA LYS A 46 -10.66 13.33 5.35
C LYS A 46 -9.38 12.65 5.86
N TYR A 47 -9.48 11.92 6.96
CA TYR A 47 -8.29 11.26 7.55
C TYR A 47 -7.84 10.05 6.75
N THR A 48 -8.77 9.29 6.16
CA THR A 48 -8.42 8.10 5.38
C THR A 48 -7.78 8.48 4.04
N GLU A 49 -8.25 9.55 3.39
CA GLU A 49 -7.61 10.10 2.19
C GLU A 49 -6.19 10.60 2.49
N GLN A 50 -5.99 11.30 3.61
CA GLN A 50 -4.67 11.77 4.02
C GLN A 50 -3.68 10.61 4.19
N ILE A 51 -4.05 9.59 4.98
CA ILE A 51 -3.19 8.42 5.24
C ILE A 51 -2.91 7.65 3.93
N THR A 52 -3.93 7.50 3.08
CA THR A 52 -3.80 6.76 1.83
C THR A 52 -2.85 7.47 0.86
N ASN A 53 -2.96 8.80 0.73
CA ASN A 53 -2.08 9.59 -0.13
C ASN A 53 -0.63 9.60 0.38
N GLU A 54 -0.45 9.71 1.70
CA GLU A 54 0.89 9.66 2.32
C GLU A 54 1.57 8.31 2.05
N LYS A 55 0.87 7.20 2.30
CA LYS A 55 1.41 5.85 2.05
C LYS A 55 1.63 5.57 0.56
N LEU A 56 0.75 6.05 -0.31
CA LEU A 56 0.94 5.92 -1.76
C LEU A 56 2.21 6.67 -2.21
N GLY A 57 2.45 7.88 -1.69
CA GLY A 57 3.66 8.63 -1.96
C GLY A 57 4.92 7.89 -1.52
N MET A 58 4.92 7.29 -0.32
CA MET A 58 6.04 6.46 0.15
C MET A 58 6.34 5.27 -0.78
N VAL A 59 5.30 4.59 -1.27
CA VAL A 59 5.41 3.43 -2.18
C VAL A 59 5.91 3.82 -3.57
N GLU A 60 5.71 5.08 -3.98
CA GLU A 60 6.24 5.63 -5.24
C GLU A 60 7.69 6.11 -5.12
N VAL A 61 8.08 6.65 -3.96
CA VAL A 61 9.42 7.16 -3.71
C VAL A 61 10.42 6.02 -3.48
N GLU A 62 10.06 5.00 -2.71
CA GLU A 62 10.98 3.91 -2.36
C GLU A 62 10.77 2.70 -3.28
N PRO A 63 11.75 2.35 -4.14
CA PRO A 63 11.68 1.17 -5.00
C PRO A 63 12.12 -0.12 -4.32
N ASP A 64 12.77 -0.04 -3.15
CA ASP A 64 13.26 -1.20 -2.41
C ASP A 64 12.23 -1.63 -1.35
N VAL A 65 11.75 -2.87 -1.47
CA VAL A 65 10.77 -3.47 -0.57
C VAL A 65 11.24 -3.46 0.88
N LYS A 66 12.54 -3.67 1.13
CA LYS A 66 13.04 -3.71 2.52
C LYS A 66 13.02 -2.34 3.17
N LYS A 67 13.48 -1.32 2.44
CA LYS A 67 13.49 0.06 2.93
C LYS A 67 12.07 0.61 3.13
N LEU A 68 11.12 0.14 2.33
CA LEU A 68 9.71 0.51 2.49
C LEU A 68 9.08 -0.15 3.74
N GLU A 69 9.62 -1.27 4.23
CA GLU A 69 9.14 -1.96 5.43
C GLU A 69 9.76 -1.41 6.74
N ASP A 70 10.93 -0.76 6.68
CA ASP A 70 11.64 -0.16 7.82
C ASP A 70 11.04 1.18 8.28
#